data_AF-A0A088TMF8-F1
#
_entry.id   AF-A0A088TMF8-F1
#
_cell.length_a   1.000
_cell.length_b   1.000
_cell.length_c   1.000
_cell.angle_alpha   90.00
_cell.angle_beta   90.00
_cell.angle_gamma   90.00
#
_symmetry.space_group_name_H-M   'P 1'
#
loop_
_entity.id
_entity.type
_entity.pdbx_description
1 polymer ?
#
loop_
_entity_poly.entity_id
_entity_poly.type
_entity_poly.pdbx_seq_one_letter_code
_entity_poly.pdbx_strand_id
1 'polypeptide(L)'
;MEKGKNPNQKPTNYIDRQTGGMSAGLFGVMKSISSEIKAEREAVRHQKMMELEEKRIAFENPGAHKETPRSFLEETKKRMDYRAKLGRLETLLLAYVFNADDGKISFKEKRSLKKFFLTLNKRITISAMDEIIELSKTTSTLSDISLFINQQQYSIEELDHVINSLRKICIKNKEYNQIIDRLERSLSDRMGY
;
A
#
# COMPACT_ATOMS: atom_id res chain seq x y z
N MET A 1 -65.80 1.55 -8.29
CA MET A 1 -64.82 0.45 -8.21
C MET A 1 -63.46 1.01 -8.56
N GLU A 2 -62.45 0.63 -7.76
CA GLU A 2 -60.98 0.78 -7.88
C GLU A 2 -60.40 2.21 -8.07
N LYS A 3 -59.78 2.84 -7.06
CA LYS A 3 -58.42 2.59 -6.48
C LYS A 3 -57.33 2.62 -7.56
N GLY A 4 -56.25 3.41 -7.48
CA GLY A 4 -55.76 4.26 -6.42
C GLY A 4 -54.60 5.13 -6.93
N LYS A 5 -54.46 6.31 -6.33
CA LYS A 5 -53.25 7.14 -6.40
C LYS A 5 -52.13 6.39 -5.66
N ASN A 6 -50.95 6.27 -6.28
CA ASN A 6 -49.72 5.95 -5.56
C ASN A 6 -48.81 7.18 -5.57
N PRO A 7 -48.78 7.99 -4.50
CA PRO A 7 -47.85 9.10 -4.35
C PRO A 7 -46.67 8.65 -3.51
N ASN A 8 -45.69 7.96 -4.10
CA ASN A 8 -44.38 7.79 -3.47
C ASN A 8 -43.34 7.25 -4.45
N GLN A 9 -42.78 8.14 -5.25
CA GLN A 9 -41.43 7.95 -5.77
C GLN A 9 -40.64 9.22 -5.44
N LYS A 10 -40.03 9.22 -4.25
CA LYS A 10 -38.93 10.13 -3.96
C LYS A 10 -37.73 9.65 -4.79
N PRO A 11 -37.02 10.53 -5.51
CA PRO A 11 -35.74 10.17 -6.08
C PRO A 11 -34.77 9.91 -4.94
N THR A 12 -34.32 8.66 -4.80
CA THR A 12 -33.20 8.30 -3.93
C THR A 12 -31.91 8.81 -4.55
N ASN A 13 -31.63 10.09 -4.33
CA ASN A 13 -30.27 10.62 -4.42
C ASN A 13 -29.49 10.03 -3.25
N TYR A 14 -28.88 8.87 -3.45
CA TYR A 14 -27.77 8.40 -2.61
C TYR A 14 -26.58 9.31 -2.93
N ILE A 15 -26.55 10.47 -2.28
CA ILE A 15 -25.34 11.26 -2.16
C ILE A 15 -24.52 10.55 -1.10
N ASP A 16 -23.51 9.79 -1.53
CA ASP A 16 -22.43 9.30 -0.67
C ASP A 16 -21.74 10.50 -0.01
N ARG A 17 -22.26 10.93 1.13
CA ARG A 17 -21.53 11.72 2.11
C ARG A 17 -20.95 10.77 3.15
N GLN A 18 -19.86 10.11 2.79
CA GLN A 18 -18.86 9.67 3.77
C GLN A 18 -17.66 10.61 3.72
N THR A 19 -17.87 11.85 4.17
CA THR A 19 -16.77 12.64 4.73
C THR A 19 -16.60 12.20 6.18
N GLY A 20 -15.61 11.37 6.49
CA GLY A 20 -15.44 10.92 7.87
C GLY A 20 -14.34 9.92 8.15
N GLY A 21 -13.09 10.27 7.85
CA GLY A 21 -11.91 9.64 8.46
C GLY A 21 -11.64 8.18 8.07
N MET A 22 -10.37 7.78 8.21
CA MET A 22 -9.96 6.38 8.06
C MET A 22 -10.77 5.44 8.96
N SER A 23 -10.85 4.17 8.52
CA SER A 23 -10.77 3.02 9.42
C SER A 23 -9.68 3.26 10.49
N ALA A 24 -10.09 3.55 11.72
CA ALA A 24 -9.17 3.75 12.85
C ALA A 24 -8.19 2.57 13.01
N GLY A 25 -8.57 1.39 12.51
CA GLY A 25 -7.75 0.21 12.42
C GLY A 25 -6.50 0.42 11.55
N LEU A 26 -6.64 0.76 10.26
CA LEU A 26 -5.48 0.83 9.34
C LEU A 26 -4.50 1.90 9.80
N PHE A 27 -5.02 3.04 10.25
CA PHE A 27 -4.21 4.11 10.82
C PHE A 27 -3.39 3.65 12.04
N GLY A 28 -4.04 2.96 12.98
CA GLY A 28 -3.40 2.46 14.17
C GLY A 28 -2.30 1.44 13.85
N VAL A 29 -2.50 0.62 12.81
CA VAL A 29 -1.49 -0.30 12.30
C VAL A 29 -0.31 0.48 11.69
N MET A 30 -0.58 1.45 10.83
CA MET A 30 0.46 2.26 10.16
C MET A 30 1.26 3.12 11.13
N LYS A 31 0.63 3.68 12.17
CA LYS A 31 1.33 4.43 13.23
C LYS A 31 2.27 3.53 14.03
N SER A 32 1.82 2.33 14.40
CA SER A 32 2.64 1.32 15.08
C SER A 32 3.82 0.87 14.22
N ILE A 33 3.59 0.67 12.92
CA ILE A 33 4.65 0.30 11.98
C ILE A 33 5.63 1.45 11.80
N SER A 34 5.15 2.69 11.67
CA SER A 34 6.01 3.87 11.55
C SER A 34 6.96 4.02 12.75
N SER A 35 6.46 3.82 13.98
CA SER A 35 7.33 3.84 15.17
C SER A 35 8.37 2.73 15.17
N GLU A 36 8.02 1.52 14.72
CA GLU A 36 8.95 0.39 14.65
C GLU A 36 9.99 0.57 13.53
N ILE A 37 9.58 1.10 12.37
CA ILE A 37 10.49 1.44 11.27
C ILE A 37 11.49 2.50 11.72
N LYS A 38 11.04 3.51 12.48
CA LYS A 38 11.92 4.52 13.07
C LYS A 38 12.93 3.89 14.03
N ALA A 39 12.47 3.04 14.95
CA ALA A 39 13.33 2.35 15.90
C ALA A 39 14.35 1.39 15.24
N GLU A 40 13.93 0.55 14.28
CA GLU A 40 14.82 -0.36 13.54
C GLU A 40 15.89 0.43 12.78
N ARG A 41 15.55 1.59 12.23
CA ARG A 41 16.49 2.43 11.47
C ARG A 41 17.42 3.26 12.35
N GLU A 42 16.98 3.71 13.52
CA GLU A 42 17.87 4.31 14.52
C GLU A 42 18.90 3.30 15.02
N ALA A 43 18.48 2.06 15.28
CA ALA A 43 19.38 0.97 15.64
C ALA A 43 20.40 0.68 14.54
N VAL A 44 19.97 0.59 13.27
CA VAL A 44 20.87 0.39 12.12
C VAL A 44 21.80 1.58 11.93
N ARG A 45 21.32 2.82 12.08
CA ARG A 45 22.17 4.03 11.97
C ARG A 45 23.24 4.04 13.07
N HIS A 46 22.86 3.70 14.30
CA HIS A 46 23.79 3.62 15.42
C HIS A 46 24.83 2.52 15.19
N GLN A 47 24.42 1.33 14.73
CA GLN A 47 25.33 0.23 14.42
C GLN A 47 26.28 0.56 13.26
N LYS A 48 25.80 1.23 12.22
CA LYS A 48 26.62 1.62 11.05
C LYS A 48 27.60 2.75 11.36
N MET A 49 27.23 3.65 12.29
CA MET A 49 28.15 4.67 12.83
C MET A 49 29.27 4.00 13.63
N MET A 50 28.95 3.05 14.50
CA MET A 50 29.96 2.28 15.26
C MET A 50 30.91 1.52 14.32
N GLU A 51 30.38 0.86 13.29
CA GLU A 51 31.18 0.12 12.30
C GLU A 51 32.05 1.04 11.41
N LEU A 52 31.56 2.26 11.10
CA LEU A 52 32.34 3.28 10.40
C LEU A 52 33.46 3.86 11.28
N GLU A 53 33.21 4.05 12.57
CA GLU A 53 34.22 4.47 13.55
C GLU A 53 35.34 3.41 13.67
N GLU A 54 34.97 2.13 13.75
CA GLU A 54 35.90 0.99 13.77
C GLU A 54 36.70 0.87 12.46
N LYS A 55 36.06 1.05 11.30
CA LYS A 55 36.75 1.02 9.99
C LYS A 55 37.63 2.24 9.75
N ARG A 56 37.29 3.40 10.33
CA ARG A 56 38.12 4.62 10.27
C ARG A 56 39.44 4.46 11.04
N ILE A 57 39.47 3.59 12.04
CA ILE A 57 40.69 3.22 12.78
C ILE A 57 41.54 2.21 12.00
N ALA A 58 40.98 1.51 11.00
CA ALA A 58 41.57 0.29 10.46
C ALA A 58 42.27 0.38 9.08
N PHE A 59 42.20 1.46 8.29
CA PHE A 59 42.82 1.43 6.95
C PHE A 59 43.43 2.75 6.43
N GLU A 60 44.76 2.82 6.49
CA GLU A 60 45.63 3.42 5.47
C GLU A 60 45.86 2.40 4.33
N ASN A 61 45.97 2.91 3.09
CA ASN A 61 46.26 2.26 1.79
C ASN A 61 45.11 1.58 0.99
N PRO A 62 44.77 2.12 -0.20
CA PRO A 62 43.87 1.47 -1.17
C PRO A 62 44.63 0.88 -2.37
N GLY A 63 44.31 -0.37 -2.72
CA GLY A 63 44.81 -1.05 -3.91
C GLY A 63 43.69 -1.69 -4.75
N ALA A 64 43.42 -1.06 -5.91
CA ALA A 64 42.95 -1.58 -7.21
C ALA A 64 41.69 -2.48 -7.36
N HIS A 65 40.65 -1.86 -7.93
CA HIS A 65 39.78 -2.25 -9.07
C HIS A 65 39.30 -3.70 -9.31
N LYS A 66 37.99 -3.85 -9.61
CA LYS A 66 37.47 -4.08 -10.99
C LYS A 66 35.92 -4.12 -11.06
N GLU A 67 35.42 -3.60 -12.18
CA GLU A 67 34.03 -3.61 -12.73
C GLU A 67 32.97 -2.68 -12.10
N THR A 68 32.23 -1.99 -12.98
CA THR A 68 31.59 -0.69 -12.73
C THR A 68 30.39 -0.74 -11.76
N PRO A 69 30.44 -0.04 -10.60
CA PRO A 69 29.33 0.01 -9.62
C PRO A 69 28.02 0.60 -10.16
N ARG A 70 28.05 1.40 -11.23
CA ARG A 70 26.89 2.18 -11.70
C ARG A 70 25.73 1.31 -12.22
N SER A 71 26.01 0.25 -12.98
CA SER A 71 24.95 -0.59 -13.58
C SER A 71 24.14 -1.35 -12.52
N PHE A 72 24.81 -1.94 -11.53
CA PHE A 72 24.14 -2.65 -10.43
C PHE A 72 23.32 -1.72 -9.53
N LEU A 73 23.85 -0.52 -9.25
CA LEU A 73 23.14 0.50 -8.45
C LEU A 73 21.89 0.99 -9.18
N GLU A 74 21.96 1.22 -10.49
CA GLU A 74 20.80 1.61 -11.30
C GLU A 74 19.73 0.51 -11.38
N GLU A 75 20.13 -0.75 -11.56
CA GLU A 75 19.19 -1.87 -11.56
C GLU A 75 18.54 -2.08 -10.18
N THR A 76 19.32 -1.91 -9.11
CA THR A 76 18.80 -1.94 -7.74
C THR A 76 17.79 -0.82 -7.51
N LYS A 77 18.12 0.40 -7.95
CA LYS A 77 17.21 1.55 -7.85
C LYS A 77 15.91 1.29 -8.62
N LYS A 78 15.98 0.83 -9.87
CA LYS A 78 14.79 0.46 -10.67
C LYS A 78 13.92 -0.58 -9.95
N ARG A 79 14.52 -1.61 -9.35
CA ARG A 79 13.80 -2.63 -8.57
C ARG A 79 13.12 -2.05 -7.33
N MET A 80 13.79 -1.14 -6.63
CA MET A 80 13.20 -0.45 -5.47
C MET A 80 12.05 0.46 -5.88
N ASP A 81 12.21 1.22 -6.97
CA ASP A 81 11.19 2.14 -7.49
C ASP A 81 9.96 1.36 -7.98
N TYR A 82 10.16 0.23 -8.67
CA TYR A 82 9.08 -0.67 -9.07
C TYR A 82 8.31 -1.23 -7.86
N ARG A 83 9.02 -1.69 -6.82
CA ARG A 83 8.38 -2.16 -5.59
C ARG A 83 7.64 -1.04 -4.85
N ALA A 84 8.18 0.18 -4.87
CA ALA A 84 7.51 1.34 -4.32
C ALA A 84 6.22 1.66 -5.10
N LYS A 85 6.27 1.62 -6.44
CA LYS A 85 5.09 1.77 -7.32
C LYS A 85 4.00 0.79 -6.89
N LEU A 86 4.28 -0.52 -6.91
CA LEU A 86 3.31 -1.53 -6.49
C LEU A 86 2.80 -1.32 -5.06
N GLY A 87 3.70 -1.02 -4.12
CA GLY A 87 3.35 -0.77 -2.72
C GLY A 87 2.39 0.39 -2.50
N ARG A 88 2.48 1.46 -3.31
CA ARG A 88 1.53 2.57 -3.28
C ARG A 88 0.13 2.10 -3.66
N LEU A 89 -0.01 1.34 -4.76
CA LEU A 89 -1.30 0.83 -5.21
C LEU A 89 -1.89 -0.20 -4.23
N GLU A 90 -1.07 -1.14 -3.74
CA GLU A 90 -1.48 -2.12 -2.72
C GLU A 90 -2.06 -1.41 -1.49
N THR A 91 -1.44 -0.32 -1.04
CA THR A 91 -1.88 0.44 0.13
C THR A 91 -3.21 1.16 -0.12
N LEU A 92 -3.38 1.78 -1.28
CA LEU A 92 -4.64 2.43 -1.66
C LEU A 92 -5.80 1.44 -1.72
N LEU A 93 -5.56 0.28 -2.33
CA LEU A 93 -6.58 -0.77 -2.45
C LEU A 93 -6.90 -1.42 -1.11
N LEU A 94 -5.90 -1.64 -0.24
CA LEU A 94 -6.14 -2.10 1.13
C LEU A 94 -7.03 -1.10 1.90
N ALA A 95 -6.72 0.19 1.82
CA ALA A 95 -7.52 1.23 2.46
C ALA A 95 -8.97 1.20 1.96
N TYR A 96 -9.19 1.05 0.65
CA TYR A 96 -10.53 0.89 0.08
C TYR A 96 -11.25 -0.35 0.61
N VAL A 97 -10.60 -1.53 0.60
CA VAL A 97 -11.20 -2.78 1.07
C VAL A 97 -11.61 -2.69 2.54
N PHE A 98 -10.78 -2.10 3.41
CA PHE A 98 -11.12 -1.94 4.82
C PHE A 98 -12.27 -0.96 5.05
N ASN A 99 -12.35 0.12 4.27
CA ASN A 99 -13.44 1.09 4.40
C ASN A 99 -14.77 0.54 3.84
N ALA A 100 -14.72 -0.37 2.87
CA ALA A 100 -15.90 -0.97 2.27
C ALA A 100 -16.53 -2.11 3.10
N ASP A 101 -15.84 -2.60 4.12
CA ASP A 101 -16.31 -3.64 5.04
C ASP A 101 -17.01 -3.05 6.28
N ASP A 102 -16.33 -3.01 7.44
CA ASP A 102 -16.84 -2.40 8.68
C ASP A 102 -15.90 -1.33 9.25
N GLY A 103 -14.78 -1.05 8.56
CA GLY A 103 -13.74 -0.13 9.00
C GLY A 103 -12.93 -0.62 10.21
N LYS A 104 -13.14 -1.84 10.69
CA LYS A 104 -12.39 -2.44 11.79
C LYS A 104 -11.35 -3.40 11.25
N ILE A 105 -10.28 -3.56 12.02
CA ILE A 105 -9.19 -4.46 11.70
C ILE A 105 -9.00 -5.40 12.89
N SER A 106 -9.22 -6.69 12.65
CA SER A 106 -8.96 -7.74 13.62
C SER A 106 -7.46 -7.86 13.92
N PHE A 107 -7.14 -8.52 15.03
CA PHE A 107 -5.76 -8.79 15.40
C PHE A 107 -4.98 -9.58 14.33
N LYS A 108 -5.63 -10.52 13.64
CA LYS A 108 -5.00 -11.35 12.58
C LYS A 108 -4.69 -10.51 11.33
N GLU A 109 -5.59 -9.61 10.96
CA GLU A 109 -5.39 -8.68 9.84
C GLU A 109 -4.30 -7.68 10.18
N LYS A 110 -4.32 -7.10 11.39
CA LYS A 110 -3.25 -6.23 11.88
C LYS A 110 -1.87 -6.90 11.79
N ARG A 111 -1.76 -8.18 12.17
CA ARG A 111 -0.51 -8.94 12.06
C ARG A 111 -0.07 -9.14 10.60
N SER A 112 -1.01 -9.42 9.70
CA SER A 112 -0.72 -9.67 8.27
C SER A 112 -0.28 -8.38 7.57
N LEU A 113 -0.96 -7.26 7.82
CA LEU A 113 -0.58 -5.92 7.37
C LEU A 113 0.80 -5.54 7.89
N LYS A 114 1.04 -5.73 9.19
CA LYS A 114 2.35 -5.46 9.80
C LYS A 114 3.47 -6.21 9.09
N LYS A 115 3.28 -7.50 8.79
CA LYS A 115 4.26 -8.31 8.05
C LYS A 115 4.48 -7.78 6.63
N PHE A 116 3.41 -7.39 5.94
CA PHE A 116 3.47 -6.81 4.60
C PHE A 116 4.31 -5.52 4.59
N PHE A 117 3.98 -4.53 5.42
CA PHE A 117 4.68 -3.24 5.45
C PHE A 117 6.13 -3.35 5.95
N LEU A 118 6.43 -4.24 6.90
CA LEU A 118 7.82 -4.50 7.30
C LEU A 118 8.64 -5.10 6.16
N THR A 119 8.03 -5.98 5.35
CA THR A 119 8.69 -6.54 4.16
C THR A 119 8.93 -5.45 3.12
N LEU A 120 7.97 -4.56 2.93
CA LEU A 120 8.06 -3.46 1.99
C LEU A 120 9.16 -2.47 2.40
N ASN A 121 9.20 -2.06 3.67
CA ASN A 121 10.20 -1.14 4.23
C ASN A 121 11.66 -1.59 4.02
N LYS A 122 11.90 -2.91 3.99
CA LYS A 122 13.23 -3.49 3.71
C LYS A 122 13.63 -3.46 2.24
N ARG A 123 12.69 -3.14 1.36
CA ARG A 123 12.81 -3.30 -0.10
C ARG A 123 12.63 -2.00 -0.89
N ILE A 124 12.27 -0.91 -0.22
CA ILE A 124 12.05 0.41 -0.83
C ILE A 124 12.80 1.49 -0.05
N THR A 125 12.88 2.69 -0.64
CA THR A 125 13.53 3.84 0.00
C THR A 125 12.69 4.38 1.17
N ILE A 126 13.32 5.17 2.03
CA ILE A 126 12.64 5.83 3.15
C ILE A 126 11.52 6.74 2.65
N SER A 127 11.85 7.63 1.71
CA SER A 127 10.90 8.56 1.11
C SER A 127 9.68 7.83 0.53
N ALA A 128 9.89 6.72 -0.19
CA ALA A 128 8.78 5.94 -0.74
C ALA A 128 7.91 5.32 0.35
N MET A 129 8.51 4.88 1.47
CA MET A 129 7.75 4.34 2.60
C MET A 129 6.94 5.44 3.29
N ASP A 130 7.48 6.65 3.43
CA ASP A 130 6.77 7.79 4.01
C ASP A 130 5.58 8.19 3.15
N GLU A 131 5.74 8.23 1.82
CA GLU A 131 4.63 8.45 0.89
C GLU A 131 3.53 7.40 1.03
N ILE A 132 3.89 6.12 1.19
CA ILE A 132 2.92 5.03 1.40
C ILE A 132 2.20 5.21 2.73
N ILE A 133 2.90 5.64 3.78
CA ILE A 133 2.28 5.99 5.06
C ILE A 133 1.30 7.14 4.89
N GLU A 134 1.62 8.18 4.12
CA GLU A 134 0.69 9.27 3.84
C GLU A 134 -0.51 8.81 3.00
N LEU A 135 -0.30 8.01 1.96
CA LEU A 135 -1.39 7.44 1.15
C LEU A 135 -2.35 6.60 1.98
N SER A 136 -1.84 5.84 2.96
CA SER A 136 -2.68 5.07 3.87
C SER A 136 -3.63 5.93 4.71
N LYS A 137 -3.36 7.23 4.84
CA LYS A 137 -4.22 8.19 5.54
C LYS A 137 -5.36 8.73 4.69
N THR A 138 -5.25 8.58 3.37
CA THR A 138 -6.24 9.09 2.42
C THR A 138 -7.31 8.03 2.14
N THR A 139 -8.57 8.42 2.23
CA THR A 139 -9.67 7.61 1.72
C THR A 139 -9.81 7.90 0.23
N SER A 140 -9.59 6.88 -0.60
CA SER A 140 -9.74 7.00 -2.05
C SER A 140 -10.99 6.24 -2.48
N THR A 141 -11.83 6.89 -3.30
CA THR A 141 -12.94 6.20 -3.96
C THR A 141 -12.40 5.29 -5.05
N LEU A 142 -13.22 4.35 -5.54
CA LEU A 142 -12.84 3.51 -6.68
C LEU A 142 -12.52 4.36 -7.93
N SER A 143 -13.18 5.52 -8.08
CA SER A 143 -12.88 6.45 -9.17
C SER A 143 -11.50 7.08 -9.04
N ASP A 144 -11.12 7.51 -7.84
CA ASP A 144 -9.80 8.09 -7.57
C ASP A 144 -8.69 7.06 -7.80
N ILE A 145 -8.94 5.81 -7.36
CA ILE A 145 -8.01 4.69 -7.58
C ILE A 145 -7.87 4.39 -9.07
N SER A 146 -8.98 4.36 -9.82
CA SER A 146 -8.95 4.15 -11.27
C SER A 146 -8.15 5.26 -11.98
N LEU A 147 -8.35 6.52 -11.56
CA LEU A 147 -7.60 7.65 -12.09
C LEU A 147 -6.11 7.53 -11.77
N PHE A 148 -5.76 7.16 -10.54
CA PHE A 148 -4.38 6.92 -10.12
C PHE A 148 -3.71 5.81 -10.95
N ILE A 149 -4.42 4.69 -11.18
CA ILE A 149 -3.96 3.57 -12.02
C ILE A 149 -3.61 4.06 -13.43
N ASN A 150 -4.50 4.85 -14.04
CA ASN A 150 -4.30 5.40 -15.37
C ASN A 150 -3.14 6.41 -15.44
N GLN A 151 -3.06 7.32 -14.47
CA GLN A 151 -2.01 8.34 -14.41
C GLN A 151 -0.62 7.74 -14.23
N GLN A 152 -0.51 6.68 -13.43
CA GLN A 152 0.74 5.98 -13.15
C GLN A 152 1.04 4.86 -14.15
N GLN A 153 0.19 4.67 -15.16
CA GLN A 153 0.34 3.70 -16.24
C GLN A 153 0.65 2.29 -15.69
N TYR A 154 -0.24 1.76 -14.85
CA TYR A 154 -0.10 0.37 -14.42
C TYR A 154 -0.47 -0.59 -15.56
N SER A 155 0.35 -1.61 -15.76
CA SER A 155 0.04 -2.71 -16.68
C SER A 155 -0.95 -3.70 -16.04
N ILE A 156 -1.57 -4.55 -16.86
CA ILE A 156 -2.47 -5.60 -16.37
C ILE A 156 -1.73 -6.53 -15.42
N GLU A 157 -0.51 -6.93 -15.77
CA GLU A 157 0.28 -7.86 -14.97
C GLU A 157 0.64 -7.27 -13.61
N GLU A 158 0.87 -5.95 -13.55
CA GLU A 158 1.06 -5.22 -12.29
C GLU A 158 -0.24 -5.23 -11.47
N LEU A 159 -1.40 -5.02 -12.10
CA LEU A 159 -2.70 -5.08 -11.43
C LEU A 159 -3.00 -6.47 -10.88
N ASP A 160 -2.82 -7.52 -11.68
CA ASP A 160 -2.98 -8.92 -11.26
C ASP A 160 -2.06 -9.26 -10.10
N HIS A 161 -0.81 -8.79 -10.14
CA HIS A 161 0.12 -8.97 -9.04
C HIS A 161 -0.41 -8.34 -7.75
N VAL A 162 -0.91 -7.12 -7.83
CA VAL A 162 -1.45 -6.37 -6.70
C VAL A 162 -2.71 -7.04 -6.16
N ILE A 163 -3.67 -7.44 -7.00
CA ILE A 163 -4.88 -8.18 -6.59
C ILE A 163 -4.50 -9.48 -5.87
N ASN A 164 -3.56 -10.25 -6.42
CA ASN A 164 -3.08 -11.47 -5.79
C ASN A 164 -2.39 -11.20 -4.44
N SER A 165 -1.67 -10.09 -4.32
CA SER A 165 -1.07 -9.65 -3.06
C SER A 165 -2.14 -9.33 -2.01
N LEU A 166 -3.19 -8.59 -2.40
CA LEU A 166 -4.34 -8.29 -1.53
C LEU A 166 -5.01 -9.56 -1.02
N ARG A 167 -5.27 -10.53 -1.89
CA ARG A 167 -5.83 -11.84 -1.50
C ARG A 167 -4.96 -12.56 -0.47
N LYS A 168 -3.63 -12.47 -0.59
CA LYS A 168 -2.70 -13.07 0.40
C LYS A 168 -2.73 -12.35 1.74
N ILE A 169 -2.92 -11.02 1.75
CA ILE A 169 -3.03 -10.23 2.97
C ILE A 169 -4.37 -10.50 3.67
N CYS A 170 -5.45 -10.59 2.89
CA CYS A 170 -6.83 -10.75 3.35
C CYS A 170 -7.32 -12.21 3.39
N ILE A 171 -6.42 -13.19 3.27
CA ILE A 171 -6.71 -14.58 2.87
C ILE A 171 -7.78 -15.32 3.69
N LYS A 172 -8.04 -14.89 4.93
CA LYS A 172 -8.97 -15.55 5.86
C LYS A 172 -10.31 -14.84 6.01
N ASN A 173 -10.51 -13.70 5.34
CA ASN A 173 -11.74 -12.92 5.44
C ASN A 173 -12.54 -13.07 4.13
N LYS A 174 -13.72 -13.72 4.21
CA LYS A 174 -14.58 -13.97 3.05
C LYS A 174 -15.16 -12.66 2.50
N GLU A 175 -15.47 -11.69 3.36
CA GLU A 175 -16.04 -10.40 2.96
C GLU A 175 -15.00 -9.60 2.17
N TYR A 176 -13.75 -9.56 2.63
CA TYR A 176 -12.66 -8.94 1.85
C TYR A 176 -12.45 -9.60 0.50
N ASN A 177 -12.50 -10.93 0.42
CA ASN A 177 -12.37 -11.61 -0.87
C ASN A 177 -13.51 -11.22 -1.83
N GLN A 178 -14.74 -11.07 -1.34
CA GLN A 178 -15.85 -10.59 -2.18
C GLN A 178 -15.66 -9.14 -2.62
N ILE A 179 -15.13 -8.26 -1.76
CA ILE A 179 -14.82 -6.87 -2.11
C ILE A 179 -13.70 -6.84 -3.16
N ILE A 180 -12.65 -7.66 -2.99
CA ILE A 180 -11.55 -7.79 -3.95
C ILE A 180 -12.06 -8.32 -5.30
N ASP A 181 -12.94 -9.34 -5.30
CA ASP A 181 -13.54 -9.86 -6.54
C ASP A 181 -14.33 -8.77 -7.30
N ARG A 182 -15.10 -7.95 -6.58
CA ARG A 182 -15.84 -6.82 -7.18
C ARG A 182 -14.88 -5.76 -7.71
N LEU A 183 -13.80 -5.50 -6.98
CA LEU A 183 -12.79 -4.52 -7.36
C LEU A 183 -12.07 -4.96 -8.63
N GLU A 184 -11.64 -6.22 -8.71
CA GLU A 184 -11.01 -6.82 -9.89
C GLU A 184 -11.89 -6.71 -11.13
N ARG A 185 -13.18 -7.07 -11.02
CA ARG A 185 -14.14 -6.89 -12.13
C ARG A 185 -14.29 -5.43 -12.53
N SER A 186 -14.50 -4.54 -11.56
CA SER A 186 -14.72 -3.13 -11.83
C SER A 186 -13.50 -2.45 -12.47
N LEU A 187 -12.29 -2.87 -12.09
CA LEU A 187 -11.06 -2.39 -12.72
C LEU A 187 -10.89 -2.97 -14.12
N SER A 188 -11.22 -4.25 -14.33
CA SER A 188 -11.17 -4.89 -15.66
C SER A 188 -12.12 -4.18 -16.64
N ASP A 189 -13.38 -4.00 -16.25
CA ASP A 189 -14.41 -3.33 -17.06
C ASP A 189 -13.99 -1.89 -17.45
N ARG A 190 -13.38 -1.15 -16.51
CA ARG A 190 -12.94 0.24 -16.73
C ARG A 190 -11.69 0.36 -17.57
N MET A 191 -10.85 -0.65 -17.56
CA MET A 191 -9.60 -0.72 -18.32
C MET A 191 -9.81 -1.33 -19.71
N GLY A 192 -11.05 -1.76 -20.03
CA GLY A 192 -11.42 -2.30 -21.34
C GLY A 192 -11.08 -3.77 -21.53
N TYR A 193 -11.06 -4.55 -20.44
CA TYR A 193 -10.85 -5.99 -20.43
C TYR A 193 -12.15 -6.76 -20.21
#